data_AF-A0A948QAH3-F1
#
_entry.id   AF-A0A948QAH3-F1
#
_cell.length_a   1.000
_cell.length_b   1.000
_cell.length_c   1.000
_cell.angle_alpha   90.00
_cell.angle_beta   90.00
_cell.angle_gamma   90.00
#
_symmetry.space_group_name_H-M   'P 1'
#
loop_
_entity.id
_entity.type
_entity.pdbx_description
1 polymer ?
#
loop_
_entity_poly.entity_id
_entity_poly.type
_entity_poly.pdbx_seq_one_letter_code
_entity_poly.pdbx_strand_id
1 'polypeptide(L)'
;ILKNYKISPETLILSSVLSIMISHVIEIVLLLTLIAIFMHVLSINWLLLLFTESCFLFFVCGTSIILAKFHALYNDMERIWTILLSAGFFLTPVFYPLTIIDKKYHFFMLLNPMTHIIELTRGILLKESTIGFKFLIYILPISLGIFIISLVFLRHNKSKIVDNL
;
A
#
# COMPACT_ATOMS: atom_id res chain seq x y z
N ILE A 1 23.44 -27.84 0.34
CA ILE A 1 22.22 -28.68 0.18
C ILE A 1 21.10 -27.94 -0.58
N LEU A 2 20.97 -26.61 -0.49
CA LEU A 2 19.94 -25.84 -1.23
C LEU A 2 20.28 -25.50 -2.70
N LYS A 3 21.46 -25.84 -3.21
CA LYS A 3 21.92 -25.47 -4.57
C LYS A 3 21.24 -26.27 -5.71
N ASN A 4 20.47 -27.31 -5.39
CA ASN A 4 19.90 -28.25 -6.37
C ASN A 4 18.38 -28.14 -6.59
N TYR A 5 17.68 -27.23 -5.91
CA TYR A 5 16.26 -27.00 -6.16
C TYR A 5 16.13 -25.82 -7.13
N LYS A 6 15.58 -26.05 -8.33
CA LYS A 6 15.20 -24.98 -9.26
C LYS A 6 14.00 -24.22 -8.66
N ILE A 7 14.25 -23.37 -7.66
CA ILE A 7 13.24 -22.46 -7.14
C ILE A 7 13.05 -21.41 -8.22
N SER A 8 11.87 -21.37 -8.84
CA SER A 8 11.54 -20.29 -9.74
C SER A 8 11.57 -18.98 -8.92
N PRO A 9 12.18 -17.90 -9.43
CA PRO A 9 12.22 -16.60 -8.75
C PRO A 9 10.81 -16.11 -8.35
N GLU A 10 9.78 -16.56 -9.07
CA GLU A 10 8.36 -16.34 -8.77
C GLU A 10 7.98 -16.80 -7.36
N THR A 11 8.54 -17.91 -6.89
CA THR A 11 8.23 -18.49 -5.57
C THR A 11 8.77 -17.61 -4.45
N LEU A 12 9.94 -16.99 -4.66
CA LEU A 12 10.55 -16.06 -3.70
C LEU A 12 9.79 -14.74 -3.62
N ILE A 13 9.33 -14.24 -4.77
CA ILE A 13 8.50 -13.03 -4.81
C ILE A 13 7.16 -13.30 -4.13
N LEU A 14 6.49 -14.42 -4.44
CA LEU A 14 5.20 -14.77 -3.84
C LEU A 14 5.30 -15.01 -2.33
N SER A 15 6.37 -15.64 -1.83
CA SER A 15 6.54 -15.85 -0.39
C SER A 15 6.70 -14.53 0.36
N SER A 16 7.43 -13.55 -0.21
CA SER A 16 7.57 -12.22 0.39
C SER A 16 6.23 -11.47 0.47
N VAL A 17 5.44 -11.51 -0.60
CA VAL A 17 4.11 -10.88 -0.65
C VAL A 17 3.16 -11.55 0.35
N LEU A 18 3.17 -12.88 0.45
CA LEU A 18 2.37 -13.61 1.43
C LEU A 18 2.73 -13.23 2.87
N SER A 19 4.02 -13.05 3.17
CA SER A 19 4.45 -12.58 4.49
C SER A 19 3.85 -11.21 4.82
N ILE A 20 3.87 -10.28 3.85
CA ILE A 20 3.30 -8.93 4.02
C ILE A 20 1.78 -8.99 4.22
N MET A 21 1.08 -9.84 3.46
CA MET A 21 -0.37 -10.02 3.63
C MET A 21 -0.71 -10.52 5.04
N ILE A 22 0.07 -11.47 5.58
CA ILE A 22 -0.14 -11.98 6.94
C ILE A 22 0.10 -10.88 7.97
N SER A 23 1.19 -10.12 7.84
CA SER A 23 1.47 -8.96 8.71
C SER A 23 0.32 -7.96 8.69
N HIS A 24 -0.20 -7.62 7.51
CA HIS A 24 -1.32 -6.69 7.36
C HIS A 24 -2.61 -7.19 8.01
N VAL A 25 -2.90 -8.49 7.90
CA VAL A 25 -4.07 -9.09 8.57
C VAL A 25 -3.95 -8.94 10.10
N ILE A 26 -2.75 -9.15 10.65
CA ILE A 26 -2.49 -8.95 12.09
C ILE A 26 -2.70 -7.49 12.47
N GLU A 27 -2.21 -6.54 11.66
CA GLU A 27 -2.40 -5.10 11.89
C GLU A 27 -3.88 -4.70 11.88
N ILE A 28 -4.67 -5.21 10.93
CA ILE A 28 -6.13 -4.97 10.89
C ILE A 28 -6.81 -5.53 12.14
N VAL A 29 -6.47 -6.76 12.57
CA VAL A 29 -7.04 -7.37 13.78
C VAL A 29 -6.69 -6.53 15.02
N LEU A 30 -5.43 -6.07 15.11
CA LEU A 30 -4.98 -5.21 16.19
C LEU A 30 -5.73 -3.87 16.18
N LEU A 31 -5.90 -3.24 15.01
CA LEU A 31 -6.66 -2.01 14.86
C LEU A 31 -8.12 -2.18 15.32
N LEU A 32 -8.78 -3.27 14.91
CA LEU A 32 -10.16 -3.57 15.32
C LEU A 32 -10.29 -3.80 16.82
N THR A 33 -9.34 -4.49 17.44
CA THR A 33 -9.36 -4.73 18.89
C THR A 33 -9.16 -3.43 19.69
N LEU A 34 -8.24 -2.56 19.26
CA LEU A 34 -8.08 -1.24 19.86
C LEU A 34 -9.37 -0.41 19.75
N ILE A 35 -9.99 -0.36 18.57
CA ILE A 35 -11.24 0.39 18.37
C ILE A 35 -12.36 -0.15 19.28
N ALA A 36 -12.49 -1.48 19.41
CA ALA A 36 -13.51 -2.10 20.25
C ALA A 36 -13.33 -1.72 21.74
N ILE A 37 -12.09 -1.60 22.21
CA ILE A 37 -11.77 -1.22 23.59
C ILE A 37 -11.98 0.28 23.83
N PHE A 38 -11.55 1.15 22.91
CA PHE A 38 -11.53 2.60 23.16
C PHE A 38 -12.81 3.34 22.78
N MET A 39 -13.50 2.93 21.71
CA MET A 39 -14.57 3.74 21.11
C MET A 39 -15.98 3.22 21.39
N HIS A 40 -16.12 1.98 21.89
CA HIS A 40 -17.36 1.31 22.33
C HIS A 40 -18.62 1.42 21.43
N VAL A 41 -18.50 1.96 20.20
CA VAL A 41 -19.61 2.20 19.29
C VAL A 41 -19.20 1.73 17.90
N LEU A 42 -19.81 0.63 17.43
CA LEU A 42 -19.69 0.15 16.06
C LEU A 42 -20.59 1.00 15.15
N SER A 43 -19.99 1.91 14.37
CA SER A 43 -20.63 2.70 13.33
C SER A 43 -20.32 2.14 11.94
N ILE A 44 -21.14 2.50 10.94
CA ILE A 44 -20.92 2.15 9.51
C ILE A 44 -19.53 2.60 9.02
N ASN A 45 -18.96 3.63 9.65
CA ASN A 45 -17.65 4.18 9.34
C ASN A 45 -16.51 3.16 9.51
N TRP A 46 -16.67 2.14 10.35
CA TRP A 46 -15.64 1.10 10.53
C TRP A 46 -15.57 0.14 9.34
N LEU A 47 -16.70 -0.09 8.67
CA LEU A 47 -16.70 -0.86 7.42
C LEU A 47 -15.94 -0.09 6.33
N LEU A 48 -16.07 1.24 6.32
CA LEU A 48 -15.30 2.11 5.42
C LEU A 48 -13.80 2.05 5.71
N LEU A 49 -13.41 1.91 6.99
CA LEU A 49 -12.01 1.75 7.40
C LEU A 49 -11.44 0.44 6.87
N LEU A 50 -12.15 -0.67 7.10
CA LEU A 50 -11.77 -1.99 6.56
C LEU A 50 -11.61 -1.98 5.04
N PHE A 51 -12.50 -1.26 4.35
CA PHE A 51 -12.42 -1.12 2.91
C PHE A 51 -11.19 -0.31 2.47
N THR A 52 -10.86 0.74 3.20
CA THR A 52 -9.68 1.58 2.96
C THR A 52 -8.39 0.79 3.17
N GLU A 53 -8.30 0.03 4.27
CA GLU A 53 -7.17 -0.86 4.56
C GLU A 53 -7.02 -1.97 3.51
N SER A 54 -8.15 -2.47 2.98
CA SER A 54 -8.13 -3.44 1.87
C SER A 54 -7.56 -2.82 0.59
N CYS A 55 -7.94 -1.57 0.27
CA CYS A 55 -7.36 -0.84 -0.86
C CYS A 55 -5.87 -0.58 -0.67
N PHE A 56 -5.44 -0.26 0.56
CA PHE A 56 -4.03 -0.11 0.89
C PHE A 56 -3.27 -1.42 0.66
N LEU A 57 -3.81 -2.56 1.10
CA LEU A 57 -3.21 -3.87 0.85
C LEU A 57 -3.00 -4.14 -0.64
N PHE A 58 -4.01 -3.90 -1.49
CA PHE A 58 -3.84 -4.10 -2.95
C PHE A 58 -2.75 -3.20 -3.53
N PHE A 59 -2.67 -1.94 -3.08
CA PHE A 59 -1.63 -1.02 -3.49
C PHE A 59 -0.23 -1.50 -3.06
N VAL A 60 -0.07 -1.91 -1.79
CA VAL A 60 1.20 -2.40 -1.25
C VAL A 60 1.62 -3.70 -1.93
N CYS A 61 0.68 -4.64 -2.15
CA CYS A 61 0.97 -5.88 -2.87
C CYS A 61 1.42 -5.60 -4.31
N GLY A 62 0.73 -4.70 -5.01
CA GLY A 62 1.07 -4.36 -6.39
C GLY A 62 2.44 -3.69 -6.51
N THR A 63 2.72 -2.73 -5.63
CA THR A 63 4.04 -2.08 -5.58
C THR A 63 5.15 -3.05 -5.15
N SER A 64 4.90 -3.93 -4.18
CA SER A 64 5.88 -4.94 -3.72
C SER A 64 6.25 -5.93 -4.82
N ILE A 65 5.30 -6.40 -5.63
CA ILE A 65 5.59 -7.31 -6.77
C ILE A 65 6.51 -6.62 -7.78
N ILE A 66 6.22 -5.35 -8.10
CA ILE A 66 7.04 -4.55 -9.02
C ILE A 66 8.45 -4.39 -8.44
N LEU A 67 8.53 -4.01 -7.17
CA LEU A 67 9.78 -3.72 -6.49
C LEU A 67 10.65 -4.97 -6.30
N ALA A 68 10.06 -6.11 -5.94
CA ALA A 68 10.77 -7.38 -5.78
C ALA A 68 11.44 -7.81 -7.09
N LYS A 69 10.79 -7.55 -8.23
CA LYS A 69 11.38 -7.79 -9.55
C LYS A 69 12.52 -6.82 -9.88
N PHE A 70 12.41 -5.54 -9.51
CA PHE A 70 13.52 -4.60 -9.66
C PHE A 70 14.70 -4.96 -8.78
N HIS A 71 14.44 -5.38 -7.54
CA HIS A 71 15.47 -5.84 -6.61
C HIS A 71 16.23 -7.05 -7.15
N ALA A 72 15.55 -8.01 -7.80
CA ALA A 72 16.20 -9.15 -8.43
C ALA A 72 17.10 -8.76 -9.65
N LEU A 73 16.87 -7.60 -10.27
CA LEU A 73 17.65 -7.11 -11.41
C LEU A 73 18.76 -6.13 -11.01
N TYR A 74 18.59 -5.44 -9.87
CA TYR A 74 19.44 -4.34 -9.45
C TYR A 74 19.70 -4.41 -7.94
N ASN A 75 20.97 -4.61 -7.58
CA ASN A 75 21.39 -4.78 -6.19
C ASN A 75 21.16 -3.53 -5.31
N ASP A 76 21.11 -2.33 -5.90
CA ASP A 76 20.98 -1.06 -5.15
C ASP A 76 19.53 -0.62 -4.88
N MET A 77 18.53 -1.40 -5.31
CA MET A 77 17.12 -1.00 -5.21
C MET A 77 16.63 -0.83 -3.78
N GLU A 78 17.16 -1.61 -2.83
CA GLU A 78 16.78 -1.52 -1.42
C GLU A 78 17.14 -0.13 -0.84
N ARG A 79 18.34 0.36 -1.15
CA ARG A 79 18.80 1.67 -0.69
C ARG A 79 18.00 2.81 -1.30
N ILE A 80 17.74 2.73 -2.61
CA ILE A 80 16.96 3.74 -3.33
C ILE A 80 15.53 3.80 -2.78
N TRP A 81 14.90 2.64 -2.58
CA TRP A 81 13.54 2.57 -2.06
C TRP A 81 13.41 3.14 -0.65
N THR A 82 14.39 2.87 0.22
CA THR A 82 14.41 3.41 1.60
C THR A 82 14.44 4.95 1.61
N ILE A 83 15.25 5.56 0.73
CA ILE A 83 15.34 7.02 0.60
C ILE A 83 14.01 7.57 0.05
N LEU A 84 13.43 6.91 -0.95
CA LEU A 84 12.15 7.32 -1.54
C LEU A 84 11.00 7.26 -0.54
N LEU A 85 10.91 6.21 0.28
CA LEU A 85 9.91 6.10 1.34
C LEU A 85 10.09 7.20 2.39
N SER A 86 11.34 7.49 2.78
CA SER A 86 11.65 8.55 3.74
C SER A 86 11.21 9.91 3.20
N ALA A 87 11.54 10.23 1.95
CA ALA A 87 11.09 11.46 1.30
C ALA A 87 9.56 11.50 1.11
N GLY A 88 8.97 10.36 0.74
CA GLY A 88 7.53 10.20 0.54
C GLY A 88 6.73 10.49 1.80
N PHE A 89 7.21 10.06 2.97
CA PHE A 89 6.61 10.34 4.27
C PHE A 89 6.47 11.85 4.54
N PHE A 90 7.44 12.66 4.10
CA PHE A 90 7.37 14.12 4.26
C PHE A 90 6.42 14.78 3.26
N LEU A 91 6.29 14.19 2.06
CA LEU A 91 5.39 14.67 1.00
C LEU A 91 3.92 14.34 1.27
N THR A 92 3.63 13.31 2.06
CA THR A 92 2.27 12.98 2.48
C THR A 92 1.86 13.71 3.75
N PRO A 93 0.58 14.07 3.89
CA PRO A 93 0.03 14.69 5.09
C PRO A 93 -0.14 13.67 6.22
N VAL A 94 0.95 12.99 6.64
CA VAL A 94 0.94 12.05 7.78
C VAL A 94 0.93 12.84 9.09
N PHE A 95 1.85 13.79 9.23
CA PHE A 95 2.07 14.56 10.45
C PHE A 95 1.32 15.90 10.49
N TYR A 96 0.76 16.36 9.36
CA TYR A 96 -0.03 17.59 9.25
C TYR A 96 -1.37 17.32 8.56
N PRO A 97 -2.46 18.00 8.96
CA PRO A 97 -3.70 18.00 8.21
C PRO A 97 -3.58 18.87 6.94
N LEU A 98 -4.28 18.48 5.87
CA LEU A 98 -4.36 19.27 4.62
C LEU A 98 -4.94 20.69 4.82
N THR A 99 -5.63 20.95 5.94
CA THR A 99 -6.27 22.25 6.23
C THR A 99 -5.29 23.40 6.45
N ILE A 100 -4.04 23.12 6.84
CA ILE A 100 -3.01 24.13 7.11
C ILE A 100 -2.32 24.60 5.83
N ILE A 101 -2.44 23.81 4.75
CA ILE A 101 -1.75 24.06 3.49
C ILE A 101 -2.64 24.86 2.54
N ASP A 102 -2.04 25.82 1.84
CA ASP A 102 -2.73 26.58 0.80
C ASP A 102 -3.32 25.66 -0.28
N LYS A 103 -4.54 25.96 -0.70
CA LYS A 103 -5.30 25.19 -1.70
C LYS A 103 -4.56 24.98 -3.02
N LYS A 104 -3.61 25.86 -3.36
CA LYS A 104 -2.76 25.73 -4.56
C LYS A 104 -1.90 24.47 -4.55
N TYR A 105 -1.45 24.02 -3.38
CA TYR A 105 -0.60 22.83 -3.23
C TYR A 105 -1.39 21.54 -3.00
N HIS A 106 -2.70 21.64 -2.72
CA HIS A 106 -3.57 20.46 -2.53
C HIS A 106 -3.56 19.57 -3.77
N PHE A 107 -3.51 20.14 -4.97
CA PHE A 107 -3.47 19.35 -6.20
C PHE A 107 -2.27 18.40 -6.25
N PHE A 108 -1.06 18.87 -5.89
CA PHE A 108 0.13 18.03 -5.87
C PHE A 108 0.06 16.94 -4.82
N MET A 109 -0.51 17.24 -3.65
CA MET A 109 -0.68 16.26 -2.58
C MET A 109 -1.74 15.21 -2.92
N LEU A 110 -2.82 15.61 -3.60
CA LEU A 110 -3.88 14.72 -4.04
C LEU A 110 -3.49 13.84 -5.23
N LEU A 111 -2.37 14.10 -5.91
CA LEU A 111 -1.82 13.17 -6.89
C LEU A 111 -1.24 11.92 -6.23
N ASN A 112 -0.85 12.00 -4.95
CA ASN A 112 -0.28 10.86 -4.24
C ASN A 112 -1.40 9.95 -3.69
N PRO A 113 -1.47 8.67 -4.10
CA PRO A 113 -2.47 7.73 -3.58
C PRO A 113 -2.41 7.57 -2.05
N MET A 114 -1.24 7.71 -1.44
CA MET A 114 -1.07 7.62 0.01
C MET A 114 -1.80 8.74 0.76
N THR A 115 -1.87 9.94 0.17
CA THR A 115 -2.61 11.07 0.76
C THR A 115 -4.08 10.71 0.94
N HIS A 116 -4.68 10.06 -0.06
CA HIS A 116 -6.09 9.64 0.01
C HIS A 116 -6.32 8.65 1.14
N ILE A 117 -5.45 7.65 1.29
CA ILE A 117 -5.57 6.62 2.33
C ILE A 117 -5.48 7.25 3.73
N ILE A 118 -4.47 8.11 3.94
CA ILE A 118 -4.24 8.75 5.25
C ILE A 118 -5.43 9.66 5.64
N GLU A 119 -5.92 10.48 4.71
CA GLU A 119 -7.04 11.39 4.99
C GLU A 119 -8.35 10.63 5.21
N LEU A 120 -8.55 9.50 4.52
CA LEU A 120 -9.73 8.66 4.71
C LEU A 120 -9.71 8.00 6.09
N THR A 121 -8.58 7.41 6.48
CA THR A 121 -8.38 6.82 7.81
C THR A 121 -8.53 7.88 8.91
N ARG A 122 -7.95 9.07 8.73
CA ARG A 122 -8.09 10.20 9.67
C ARG A 122 -9.54 10.67 9.79
N GLY A 123 -10.22 10.90 8.66
CA GLY A 123 -11.61 11.37 8.65
C GLY A 123 -12.56 10.39 9.32
N ILE A 124 -12.35 9.07 9.14
CA ILE A 124 -13.11 8.02 9.82
C ILE A 124 -12.90 8.08 11.34
N LEU A 125 -11.65 8.21 11.79
CA LEU A 125 -11.30 8.29 13.21
C LEU A 125 -11.87 9.56 13.87
N LEU A 126 -11.89 10.68 13.15
CA LEU A 126 -12.43 11.96 13.62
C LEU A 126 -13.96 12.11 13.43
N LYS A 127 -14.66 11.07 12.94
CA LYS A 127 -16.10 11.04 12.64
C LYS A 127 -16.57 12.05 11.57
N GLU A 128 -15.70 12.46 10.65
CA GLU A 128 -16.07 13.31 9.51
C GLU A 128 -16.60 12.46 8.34
N SER A 129 -17.90 12.13 8.37
CA SER A 129 -18.50 11.12 7.49
C SER A 129 -18.60 11.49 6.01
N THR A 130 -18.64 12.78 5.66
CA THR A 130 -18.89 13.23 4.27
C THR A 130 -17.65 13.22 3.40
N ILE A 131 -16.46 13.24 4.01
CA ILE A 131 -15.18 13.39 3.30
C ILE A 131 -14.68 12.02 2.79
N GLY A 132 -14.98 10.93 3.50
CA GLY A 132 -14.47 9.60 3.20
C GLY A 132 -14.88 9.03 1.85
N PHE A 133 -16.14 9.24 1.41
CA PHE A 133 -16.64 8.64 0.17
C PHE A 133 -15.98 9.20 -1.10
N LYS A 134 -15.59 10.48 -1.10
CA LYS A 134 -14.94 11.09 -2.28
C LYS A 134 -13.56 10.52 -2.50
N PHE A 135 -12.76 10.37 -1.44
CA PHE A 135 -11.41 9.81 -1.56
C PHE A 135 -11.43 8.32 -1.92
N LEU A 136 -12.45 7.58 -1.46
CA LEU A 136 -12.63 6.16 -1.77
C LEU A 136 -12.77 5.89 -3.28
N ILE A 137 -13.50 6.74 -4.00
CA ILE A 137 -13.74 6.55 -5.44
C ILE A 137 -12.46 6.75 -6.27
N TYR A 138 -11.49 7.51 -5.76
CA TYR A 138 -10.20 7.73 -6.41
C TYR A 138 -9.21 6.62 -6.07
N ILE A 139 -9.13 6.20 -4.80
CA ILE A 139 -8.11 5.23 -4.39
C ILE A 139 -8.37 3.82 -4.91
N LEU A 140 -9.64 3.41 -5.01
CA LEU A 140 -10.05 2.08 -5.47
C LEU A 140 -9.55 1.75 -6.89
N PRO A 141 -9.80 2.57 -7.94
CA PRO A 141 -9.29 2.28 -9.28
C PRO A 141 -7.75 2.35 -9.35
N ILE A 142 -7.12 3.21 -8.54
CA ILE A 142 -5.65 3.34 -8.52
C ILE A 142 -5.00 2.09 -7.91
N SER A 143 -5.49 1.62 -6.76
CA SER A 143 -4.94 0.44 -6.08
C SER A 143 -5.14 -0.83 -6.91
N LEU A 144 -6.33 -1.03 -7.46
CA LEU A 144 -6.62 -2.14 -8.37
C LEU A 144 -5.81 -2.05 -9.67
N GLY A 145 -5.69 -0.85 -10.25
CA GLY A 145 -4.90 -0.61 -11.45
C GLY A 145 -3.44 -1.00 -11.26
N ILE A 146 -2.82 -0.54 -10.17
CA ILE A 146 -1.43 -0.88 -9.82
C ILE A 146 -1.27 -2.37 -9.58
N PHE A 147 -2.22 -3.00 -8.88
CA PHE A 147 -2.20 -4.44 -8.64
C PHE A 147 -2.27 -5.23 -9.96
N ILE A 148 -3.21 -4.91 -10.85
CA ILE A 148 -3.35 -5.58 -12.15
C ILE A 148 -2.09 -5.37 -13.01
N ILE A 149 -1.58 -4.14 -13.08
CA ILE A 149 -0.35 -3.81 -13.81
C ILE A 149 0.83 -4.64 -13.27
N SER A 150 0.94 -4.78 -11.94
CA SER A 150 1.99 -5.57 -11.32
C SER A 150 1.94 -7.06 -11.73
N LEU A 151 0.75 -7.64 -11.79
CA LEU A 151 0.56 -9.04 -12.20
C LEU A 151 0.88 -9.24 -13.68
N VAL A 152 0.46 -8.32 -14.55
CA VAL A 152 0.81 -8.35 -15.98
C VAL A 152 2.33 -8.22 -16.15
N PHE A 153 2.96 -7.31 -15.41
CA PHE A 153 4.41 -7.11 -15.42
C PHE A 153 5.20 -8.33 -14.94
N LEU A 154 4.66 -9.06 -13.95
CA LEU A 154 5.22 -10.33 -13.48
C LEU A 154 5.13 -11.41 -14.58
N ARG A 155 4.00 -11.48 -15.29
CA ARG A 155 3.77 -12.47 -16.35
C ARG A 155 4.59 -12.21 -17.62
N HIS A 156 4.82 -10.95 -18.00
CA HIS A 156 5.46 -10.62 -19.28
C HIS A 156 6.97 -10.89 -19.30
N ASN A 157 7.68 -10.68 -18.19
CA ASN A 157 9.16 -10.80 -18.17
C ASN A 157 9.67 -12.15 -17.65
N LYS A 158 8.87 -13.22 -17.76
CA LYS A 158 9.29 -14.58 -17.38
C LYS A 158 10.59 -15.03 -18.06
N SER A 159 10.92 -14.51 -19.25
CA SER A 159 12.11 -14.94 -20.00
C SER A 159 13.42 -14.31 -19.52
N LYS A 160 13.43 -13.05 -19.02
CA LYS A 160 14.70 -12.36 -18.69
C LYS A 160 15.27 -12.71 -17.31
N ILE A 161 14.45 -13.23 -16.40
CA ILE A 161 14.91 -13.57 -15.03
C ILE A 161 15.68 -14.90 -15.03
N VAL A 162 15.42 -15.77 -16.01
CA VAL A 162 16.11 -17.07 -16.15
C VAL A 162 17.53 -16.92 -16.72
N ASP A 163 17.80 -15.83 -17.46
CA ASP A 163 19.10 -15.61 -18.10
C ASP A 163 20.13 -14.89 -17.19
N ASN A 164 19.69 -14.27 -16.09
CA ASN A 164 20.52 -13.47 -15.18
C ASN A 164 20.73 -14.11 -13.78
N LEU A 165 20.29 -15.35 -13.58
CA LEU A 165 20.57 -16.18 -12.39
C LEU A 165 21.56 -17.29 -12.74
#